data_AF-A0A2M6ZVG5-F1
#
_entry.id   AF-A0A2M6ZVG5-F1
#
_cell.length_a   1.000
_cell.length_b   1.000
_cell.length_c   1.000
_cell.angle_alpha   90.00
_cell.angle_beta   90.00
_cell.angle_gamma   90.00
#
_symmetry.space_group_name_H-M   'P 1'
#
loop_
_entity.id
_entity.type
_entity.pdbx_description
1 polymer ?
#
loop_
_entity_poly.entity_id
_entity_poly.type
_entity_poly.pdbx_seq_one_letter_code
_entity_poly.pdbx_strand_id
1 'polypeptide(L)' 'MSEKYIKHSRQNKHDNVLIVGIKRDNITSGQMESSLNELESLVKTAGGKVVAKNHQDVKK' A
#
# COMPACT_ATOMS: atom_id res chain seq x y z
N MET A 1 -40.23 -22.54 -6.22
CA MET A 1 -39.18 -21.61 -6.69
C MET A 1 -39.21 -20.38 -5.81
N SER A 2 -38.19 -20.12 -5.00
CA SER A 2 -38.08 -18.88 -4.22
C SER A 2 -36.63 -18.41 -4.27
N GLU A 3 -36.41 -17.38 -5.07
CA GLU A 3 -35.12 -16.72 -5.24
C GLU A 3 -34.80 -15.94 -3.95
N LYS A 4 -33.96 -16.53 -3.10
CA LYS A 4 -33.36 -15.82 -1.97
C LYS A 4 -32.24 -14.92 -2.49
N TYR A 5 -32.51 -13.62 -2.49
CA TYR A 5 -31.52 -12.56 -2.65
C TYR A 5 -30.38 -12.72 -1.65
N ILE A 6 -29.21 -13.17 -2.10
CA ILE A 6 -27.99 -13.12 -1.31
C ILE A 6 -27.40 -11.70 -1.43
N LYS A 7 -27.88 -10.78 -0.59
CA LYS A 7 -27.19 -9.51 -0.31
C LYS A 7 -26.04 -9.78 0.66
N HIS A 8 -24.90 -10.20 0.14
CA HIS A 8 -23.63 -10.16 0.88
C HIS A 8 -22.57 -9.41 0.09
N SER A 9 -22.80 -8.12 -0.15
CA SER A 9 -21.68 -7.19 -0.35
C SER A 9 -21.18 -6.77 1.03
N ARG A 10 -20.45 -7.67 1.70
CA ARG A 10 -19.51 -7.23 2.74
C ARG A 10 -18.31 -6.71 1.98
N GLN A 11 -18.33 -5.42 1.62
CA GLN A 11 -17.11 -4.72 1.24
C GLN A 11 -16.12 -4.95 2.38
N ASN A 12 -15.10 -5.78 2.11
CA ASN A 12 -14.00 -6.00 3.02
C ASN A 12 -13.48 -4.64 3.46
N LYS A 13 -13.37 -4.42 4.77
CA LYS A 13 -12.62 -3.28 5.30
C LYS A 13 -11.28 -3.28 4.60
N HIS A 14 -11.01 -2.26 3.80
CA HIS A 14 -9.69 -2.09 3.21
C HIS A 14 -8.67 -2.11 4.35
N ASP A 15 -7.71 -3.03 4.29
CA ASP A 15 -6.63 -3.07 5.26
C ASP A 15 -5.80 -1.78 5.10
N ASN A 16 -5.72 -1.00 6.18
CA ASN A 16 -4.95 0.23 6.19
C ASN A 16 -3.46 -0.12 6.28
N VAL A 17 -2.65 0.38 5.34
CA VAL A 17 -1.23 0.07 5.22
C VAL A 17 -0.39 1.33 5.41
N LEU A 18 0.61 1.26 6.29
CA LEU A 18 1.67 2.25 6.42
C LEU A 18 2.91 1.74 5.67
N ILE A 19 3.45 2.54 4.76
CA ILE A 19 4.67 2.19 4.03
C ILE A 19 5.85 3.00 4.60
N VAL A 20 6.92 2.29 4.99
CA VAL A 20 8.17 2.89 5.49
C VAL A 20 9.34 2.40 4.65
N GLY A 21 9.99 3.32 3.94
CA GLY A 21 11.22 3.08 3.19
C GLY A 21 12.46 3.38 4.02
N ILE A 22 13.47 2.51 3.96
CA ILE A 22 14.79 2.76 4.56
C ILE A 22 15.78 3.04 3.43
N LYS A 23 16.21 4.29 3.30
CA LYS A 23 17.15 4.71 2.27
C LYS A 23 18.58 4.45 2.74
N ARG A 24 19.30 3.63 1.96
CA ARG A 24 20.73 3.38 2.09
C ARG A 24 21.49 4.29 1.10
N ASP A 25 22.76 4.55 1.38
CA ASP A 25 23.60 5.51 0.63
C ASP A 25 23.62 5.30 -0.91
N ASN A 26 23.40 4.07 -1.37
CA ASN A 26 23.42 3.73 -2.80
C ASN A 26 22.09 3.98 -3.53
N ILE A 27 21.04 4.43 -2.85
CA ILE A 27 19.73 4.68 -3.44
C ILE A 27 19.48 6.18 -3.46
N THR A 28 19.20 6.73 -4.64
CA THR A 28 18.82 8.14 -4.77
C THR A 28 17.41 8.37 -4.24
N SER A 29 17.08 9.60 -3.85
CA SER A 29 15.72 9.93 -3.37
C SER A 29 14.65 9.64 -4.43
N GLY A 30 14.94 9.88 -5.71
CA GLY A 30 13.99 9.58 -6.81
C GLY A 30 13.74 8.08 -6.99
N GLN A 31 14.78 7.25 -6.84
CA GLN A 31 14.61 5.79 -6.87
C GLN A 31 13.76 5.29 -5.70
N MET A 32 13.99 5.83 -4.49
CA MET A 32 13.17 5.51 -3.32
C MET A 32 11.70 5.88 -3.55
N GLU A 33 11.44 7.09 -4.05
CA GLU A 33 10.08 7.55 -4.34
C GLU A 33 9.37 6.66 -5.38
N SER A 34 10.08 6.29 -6.46
CA SER A 34 9.56 5.35 -7.46
C SER A 34 9.18 4.01 -6.84
N SER A 35 10.06 3.42 -6.03
CA SER A 35 9.78 2.15 -5.35
C SER A 35 8.60 2.25 -4.37
N LEU A 36 8.47 3.36 -3.64
CA LEU A 36 7.32 3.60 -2.76
C LEU A 36 6.01 3.72 -3.54
N ASN A 37 6.03 4.34 -4.72
CA ASN A 37 4.86 4.49 -5.60
C ASN A 37 4.45 3.16 -6.24
N GLU A 38 5.41 2.33 -6.65
CA GLU A 38 5.15 0.97 -7.12
C GLU A 38 4.53 0.12 -6.01
N LEU A 39 5.08 0.18 -4.80
CA LEU A 39 4.54 -0.55 -3.65
C LEU A 39 3.12 -0.09 -3.28
N GLU A 40 2.84 1.20 -3.33
CA GLU A 40 1.47 1.72 -3.15
C GLU A 40 0.51 1.16 -4.20
N SER A 41 0.94 1.07 -5.46
CA SER A 41 0.13 0.54 -6.55
C SER A 41 -0.21 -0.94 -6.34
N LEU A 42 0.76 -1.72 -5.84
CA LEU A 42 0.54 -3.12 -5.45
C LEU A 42 -0.44 -3.25 -4.29
N VAL A 43 -0.29 -2.41 -3.25
CA VAL A 43 -1.22 -2.39 -2.10
C VAL A 43 -2.65 -2.07 -2.54
N LYS A 44 -2.82 -1.07 -3.43
CA LYS A 44 -4.14 -0.72 -3.98
C LYS A 44 -4.74 -1.88 -4.80
N THR A 45 -3.93 -2.54 -5.60
CA THR A 45 -4.35 -3.72 -6.40
C THR A 45 -4.79 -4.88 -5.50
N ALA A 46 -4.13 -5.07 -4.36
CA ALA A 46 -4.51 -6.06 -3.35
C ALA A 46 -5.76 -5.66 -2.53
N GLY A 47 -6.35 -4.48 -2.77
CA GLY A 47 -7.50 -3.98 -2.02
C GLY A 47 -7.13 -3.32 -0.69
N GLY A 48 -5.85 -3.05 -0.43
CA GLY A 48 -5.40 -2.27 0.72
C GLY A 48 -5.50 -0.76 0.48
N LYS A 49 -5.52 0.01 1.58
CA LYS A 49 -5.50 1.47 1.54
C LYS A 49 -4.21 1.98 2.19
N VAL A 50 -3.33 2.61 1.40
CA VAL A 50 -2.14 3.26 1.95
C VAL A 50 -2.55 4.52 2.70
N VAL A 51 -2.26 4.57 4.00
CA VAL A 51 -2.61 5.72 4.87
C VAL A 51 -1.48 6.73 5.01
N ALA A 52 -0.23 6.29 4.83
CA ALA A 52 0.94 7.16 4.80
C ALA A 52 2.12 6.45 4.12
N LYS A 53 3.00 7.26 3.53
CA LYS A 53 4.29 6.86 2.98
C LYS A 53 5.37 7.72 3.63
N ASN A 54 6.38 7.08 4.21
CA ASN A 54 7.51 7.79 4.78
C ASN A 54 8.81 7.09 4.36
N HIS A 55 9.92 7.83 4.31
CA HIS A 55 11.24 7.24 4.14
C HIS A 55 12.25 7.90 5.08
N GLN A 56 13.15 7.09 5.61
CA GLN A 56 14.24 7.55 6.47
C GLN A 56 15.58 7.31 5.80
N ASP A 57 16.40 8.36 5.74
CA ASP A 57 17.81 8.25 5.39
C ASP A 57 18.60 7.71 6.60
N VAL A 58 19.25 6.56 6.44
CA VAL A 58 20.13 6.00 7.46
C VAL A 58 21.57 6.28 7.06
N LYS A 59 22.16 7.31 7.69
CA LYS A 59 23.60 7.58 7.62
C LYS A 59 24.30 6.60 8.57
N LYS A 60 25.34 5.91 8.08
CA LYS A 60 26.21 5.09 8.94
C LYS A 60 26.91 5.93 10.00
#